data_AF-K1E6X2-F1
#
_entry.id   AF-K1E6X2-F1
#
_cell.length_a   1.000
_cell.length_b   1.000
_cell.length_c   1.000
_cell.angle_alpha   90.00
_cell.angle_beta   90.00
_cell.angle_gamma   90.00
#
_symmetry.space_group_name_H-M   'P 1'
#
loop_
_entity.id
_entity.type
_entity.pdbx_description
1 polymer ?
#
loop_
_entity_poly.entity_id
_entity_poly.type
_entity_poly.pdbx_seq_one_letter_code
_entity_poly.pdbx_strand_id
1 'polypeptide(L)'
;MANFMFLDGLAFKTWRMVEGEWFEGTYVFDAAKDRDDFCTEFTATAAESVGSRIIGSAPTEITPFEVVAIAEGPAQFRRGPGPGSV
;
A
#
# COMPACT_ATOMS: atom_id res chain seq x y z
N MET A 1 14.79 5.00 0.84
CA MET A 1 13.74 4.74 1.84
C MET A 1 12.58 5.67 1.52
N ALA A 2 11.41 5.17 1.15
CA ALA A 2 10.25 6.06 0.93
C ALA A 2 9.78 6.60 2.29
N ASN A 3 9.60 7.91 2.38
CA ASN A 3 9.47 8.62 3.63
C ASN A 3 8.00 8.64 4.09
N PHE A 4 7.47 7.46 4.43
CA PHE A 4 6.05 7.30 4.82
C PHE A 4 5.67 8.07 6.09
N MET A 5 6.67 8.47 6.89
CA MET A 5 6.50 9.33 8.06
C MET A 5 6.01 10.76 7.73
N PHE A 6 5.98 11.14 6.45
CA PHE A 6 5.59 12.48 6.00
C PHE A 6 4.27 12.49 5.21
N LEU A 7 3.56 11.36 5.16
CA LEU A 7 2.22 11.32 4.59
C LEU A 7 1.22 11.66 5.69
N ASP A 8 0.68 12.88 5.64
CA ASP A 8 -0.33 13.34 6.57
C ASP A 8 -1.51 12.36 6.60
N GLY A 9 -1.98 12.04 7.81
CA GLY A 9 -3.12 11.15 8.01
C GLY A 9 -2.88 9.68 7.69
N LEU A 10 -1.69 9.25 7.24
CA LEU A 10 -1.43 7.82 6.97
C LEU A 10 -1.46 7.00 8.27
N ALA A 11 -2.53 6.22 8.45
CA ALA A 11 -2.76 5.39 9.63
C ALA A 11 -2.11 4.01 9.51
N PHE A 12 -2.10 3.43 8.30
CA PHE A 12 -1.55 2.09 8.10
C PHE A 12 -1.05 1.90 6.68
N LYS A 13 0.04 1.14 6.53
CA LYS A 13 0.53 0.69 5.24
C LYS A 13 0.96 -0.76 5.30
N THR A 14 0.53 -1.55 4.32
CA THR A 14 1.04 -2.90 4.10
C THR A 14 1.45 -3.12 2.64
N TRP A 15 2.36 -4.07 2.44
CA TRP A 15 2.65 -4.65 1.13
C TRP A 15 2.06 -6.04 1.10
N ARG A 16 1.34 -6.35 0.03
CA ARG A 16 0.68 -7.65 -0.17
C ARG A 16 1.11 -8.20 -1.53
N MET A 17 1.16 -9.53 -1.64
CA MET A 17 1.49 -10.18 -2.90
C MET A 17 0.95 -11.60 -2.95
N VAL A 18 0.77 -12.12 -4.16
CA VAL A 18 0.70 -13.55 -4.48
C VAL A 18 1.78 -13.84 -5.53
N GLU A 19 2.66 -14.81 -5.26
CA GLU A 19 3.84 -15.07 -6.09
C GLU A 19 3.40 -15.51 -7.49
N GLY A 20 3.94 -14.85 -8.52
CA GLY A 20 3.55 -15.09 -9.90
C GLY A 20 2.22 -14.45 -10.34
N GLU A 21 1.48 -13.79 -9.43
CA GLU A 21 0.21 -13.15 -9.76
C GLU A 21 0.26 -11.62 -9.60
N TRP A 22 0.39 -11.11 -8.37
CA TRP A 22 0.27 -9.68 -8.11
C TRP A 22 1.10 -9.21 -6.91
N PHE A 23 1.38 -7.91 -6.89
CA PHE A 23 2.02 -7.19 -5.80
C PHE A 23 1.32 -5.85 -5.62
N GLU A 24 1.03 -5.46 -4.38
CA GLU A 24 0.20 -4.29 -4.07
C GLU A 24 0.73 -3.56 -2.82
N GLY A 25 0.65 -2.23 -2.84
CA GLY A 25 0.74 -1.40 -1.64
C GLY A 25 -0.64 -0.93 -1.21
N THR A 26 -1.03 -1.24 0.03
CA THR A 26 -2.29 -0.79 0.63
C THR A 26 -2.00 0.35 1.60
N TYR A 27 -2.67 1.48 1.42
CA TYR A 27 -2.52 2.69 2.25
C TYR A 27 -3.87 3.02 2.88
N VAL A 28 -3.90 3.15 4.21
CA VAL A 28 -5.10 3.51 4.97
C VAL A 28 -4.82 4.85 5.63
N PHE A 29 -5.74 5.79 5.46
CA PHE A 29 -5.67 7.13 6.03
C PHE A 29 -6.79 7.33 7.06
N ASP A 30 -6.58 8.25 7.99
CA ASP A 30 -7.55 8.65 9.01
C ASP A 30 -8.72 9.46 8.41
N ALA A 31 -8.44 10.26 7.38
CA ALA A 31 -9.45 11.07 6.71
C ALA A 31 -9.54 10.76 5.21
N ALA A 32 -10.76 10.83 4.68
CA ALA A 32 -11.05 10.71 3.26
C ALA A 32 -10.25 11.72 2.42
N LYS A 33 -10.12 12.96 2.91
CA LYS A 33 -9.35 14.01 2.24
C LYS A 33 -7.88 13.61 2.03
N ASP A 34 -7.22 13.10 3.06
CA ASP A 34 -5.79 12.72 2.99
C ASP A 34 -5.60 11.55 2.01
N ARG A 35 -6.55 10.59 2.02
CA ARG A 35 -6.61 9.48 1.06
C ARG A 35 -6.79 9.96 -0.38
N ASP A 36 -7.69 10.91 -0.61
CA ASP A 36 -8.00 11.45 -1.94
C ASP A 36 -6.85 12.30 -2.50
N ASP A 37 -6.24 13.14 -1.65
CA ASP A 37 -5.07 13.95 -2.01
C ASP A 37 -3.89 13.03 -2.38
N PHE A 38 -3.58 12.06 -1.51
CA PHE A 38 -2.52 11.08 -1.79
C PHE A 38 -2.81 10.28 -3.06
N CYS A 39 -4.05 9.82 -3.27
CA CYS A 39 -4.41 9.06 -4.45
C CYS A 39 -4.18 9.88 -5.73
N THR A 40 -4.52 11.17 -5.70
CA THR A 40 -4.33 12.09 -6.83
C THR A 40 -2.84 12.26 -7.14
N GLU A 41 -2.03 12.59 -6.12
CA GLU A 41 -0.59 12.81 -6.27
C GLU A 41 0.16 11.53 -6.68
N PHE A 42 -0.18 10.41 -6.05
CA PHE A 42 0.44 9.13 -6.35
C PHE A 42 0.11 8.67 -7.76
N THR A 43 -1.16 8.80 -8.21
CA THR A 43 -1.56 8.39 -9.56
C THR A 43 -0.77 9.14 -10.63
N ALA A 44 -0.50 10.44 -10.42
CA ALA A 44 0.27 11.26 -11.35
C ALA A 44 1.74 10.82 -11.48
N THR A 45 2.29 10.14 -10.48
CA THR A 45 3.71 9.71 -10.42
C THR A 45 3.88 8.20 -10.25
N ALA A 46 2.80 7.45 -10.51
CA ALA A 46 2.74 6.04 -10.18
C ALA A 46 3.75 5.23 -10.99
N ALA A 47 3.95 5.56 -12.27
CA ALA A 47 4.90 4.90 -13.16
C ALA A 47 6.35 5.09 -12.70
N GLU A 48 6.67 6.24 -12.09
CA GLU A 48 8.00 6.59 -11.61
C GLU A 48 8.26 6.14 -10.17
N SER A 49 7.25 5.62 -9.49
CA SER A 49 7.35 5.20 -8.09
C SER A 49 8.44 4.14 -7.89
N VAL A 50 9.02 4.08 -6.68
CA VAL A 50 10.04 3.06 -6.35
C VAL A 50 9.48 1.65 -6.54
N GLY A 51 8.22 1.42 -6.19
CA GLY A 51 7.55 0.13 -6.41
C GLY A 51 7.52 -0.23 -7.89
N SER A 52 7.11 0.71 -8.74
CA SER A 52 7.05 0.51 -10.19
C SER A 52 8.40 0.25 -10.83
N ARG A 53 9.46 0.93 -10.35
CA ARG A 53 10.84 0.66 -10.79
C ARG A 53 11.32 -0.73 -10.41
N ILE A 54 10.94 -1.22 -9.22
CA ILE A 54 11.31 -2.56 -8.74
C ILE A 54 10.55 -3.63 -9.53
N ILE A 55 9.24 -3.44 -9.74
CA ILE A 55 8.38 -4.37 -10.47
C ILE A 55 8.64 -4.32 -11.99
N GLY A 56 9.12 -3.19 -12.50
CA GLY A 56 9.37 -2.95 -13.92
C GLY A 56 8.14 -2.46 -14.70
N SER A 57 7.05 -2.13 -14.02
CA SER A 57 5.83 -1.59 -14.62
C SER A 57 5.10 -0.65 -13.67
N ALA A 58 4.28 0.25 -14.22
CA ALA A 58 3.30 1.00 -13.43
C ALA A 58 2.24 0.07 -12.81
N PRO A 59 1.51 0.51 -11.76
CA PRO A 59 0.36 -0.22 -11.26
C PRO A 59 -0.69 -0.40 -12.35
N THR A 60 -1.27 -1.60 -12.44
CA THR A 60 -2.39 -1.88 -13.35
C THR A 60 -3.72 -1.34 -12.82
N GLU A 61 -3.80 -1.13 -11.51
CA GLU A 61 -5.00 -0.67 -10.81
C GLU A 61 -4.62 0.22 -9.62
N ILE A 62 -5.42 1.27 -9.39
CA ILE A 62 -5.39 2.11 -8.20
C ILE A 62 -6.85 2.34 -7.80
N THR A 63 -7.27 1.73 -6.69
CA THR A 63 -8.69 1.70 -6.28
C THR A 63 -8.86 2.23 -4.85
N PRO A 64 -9.53 3.37 -4.66
CA PRO A 64 -9.90 3.85 -3.33
C PRO A 64 -10.85 2.88 -2.62
N PHE A 65 -10.69 2.74 -1.30
CA PHE A 65 -11.56 1.90 -0.46
C PHE A 65 -11.77 2.53 0.92
N GLU A 66 -12.70 1.95 1.68
CA GLU A 66 -13.07 2.36 3.05
C GLU A 66 -12.81 1.19 4.01
N VAL A 67 -12.14 1.45 5.13
CA VAL A 67 -12.00 0.46 6.23
C VAL A 67 -13.11 0.71 7.23
N VAL A 68 -14.14 -0.13 7.22
CA VAL A 68 -15.34 0.06 8.06
C VAL A 68 -15.23 -0.58 9.45
N ALA A 69 -14.29 -1.51 9.65
CA ALA A 69 -14.04 -2.17 10.94
C ALA A 69 -12.64 -2.79 10.97
N ILE A 70 -12.04 -2.88 12.16
CA ILE A 70 -10.76 -3.54 12.41
C ILE A 70 -10.93 -4.52 13.57
N ALA A 71 -10.45 -5.74 13.39
CA ALA A 71 -10.36 -6.74 14.45
C ALA A 71 -8.94 -7.30 14.51
N GLU A 72 -8.31 -7.24 15.68
CA GLU A 72 -6.99 -7.83 15.92
C GLU A 72 -7.15 -9.13 16.71
N GLY A 73 -6.68 -10.24 16.12
CA GLY A 73 -6.70 -11.55 16.76
C GLY A 73 -5.52 -11.77 17.72
N PRO A 74 -5.53 -12.87 18.52
CA PRO A 74 -4.49 -13.13 19.53
C PRO A 74 -3.05 -13.22 19.00
N ALA A 75 -2.86 -13.55 17.72
CA ALA A 75 -1.54 -13.63 17.09
C ALA A 75 -0.94 -12.25 16.74
N GLN A 76 -1.75 -11.18 16.81
CA GLN A 76 -1.45 -9.84 16.33
C GLN A 76 -1.11 -9.80 14.83
N PHE A 77 -0.99 -8.59 14.27
CA PHE A 77 -0.57 -8.46 12.88
C PHE A 77 0.93 -8.73 12.71
N ARG A 78 1.29 -9.75 11.91
CA ARG A 78 2.68 -10.11 11.59
C ARG A 78 2.85 -10.27 10.09
N ARG A 79 3.92 -9.71 9.53
CA ARG A 79 4.27 -9.97 8.13
C ARG A 79 4.73 -11.42 7.95
N GLY A 80 4.37 -12.01 6.82
CA GLY A 80 4.90 -13.30 6.39
C GLY A 80 6.39 -13.22 6.01
N PRO A 81 7.00 -14.36 5.68
CA PRO A 81 8.41 -14.44 5.35
C PRO A 81 8.74 -13.73 4.01
N GLY A 82 7.76 -13.60 3.11
CA GLY A 82 7.92 -12.98 1.80
C GLY A 82 8.11 -14.01 0.68
N PRO A 83 8.20 -13.56 -0.59
CA PRO A 83 8.35 -14.45 -1.74
C PRO A 83 9.65 -15.28 -1.65
N GLY A 84 9.61 -16.52 -2.15
CA GLY A 84 10.77 -17.42 -2.20
C GLY A 84 11.23 -17.99 -0.84
N SER A 85 10.46 -17.79 0.23
CA SER A 85 10.77 -18.34 1.55
C SER A 85 9.93 -19.60 1.80
N VAL A 86 10.59 -20.77 1.81
CA VAL A 86 10.04 -22.05 2.29
C VAL A 86 10.07 -22.16 3.80
#